data_AF-A0AAU9MPY5-F1
#
_entry.id   AF-A0AAU9MPY5-F1
#
_cell.length_a   1.000
_cell.length_b   1.000
_cell.length_c   1.000
_cell.angle_alpha   90.00
_cell.angle_beta   90.00
_cell.angle_gamma   90.00
#
_symmetry.space_group_name_H-M   'P 1'
#
loop_
_entity.id
_entity.type
_entity.pdbx_description
1 polymer ?
#
loop_
_entity_poly.entity_id
_entity_poly.type
_entity_poly.pdbx_seq_one_letter_code
_entity_poly.pdbx_strand_id
1 'polypeptide(L)'
;MWSPRQSERSIGRIVIAHPSEGERYYLRILLSKIRCPKSYDDLKIFNGLKVDTFRESALLRGYLMDDNSQQLCLQEASVFHMPYELQRLFATILVYTCPNNPRQLWSSFEDMMLEDLVKSNKYTHREARKRALQQVDFFLQSIGKQLHDFDVLPIDFSYNDLQDETRDIRAEKSIVVSEADLRAIENLNEKQRLAFNEIIGRVNHHKVTLL
;
A
#
# COMPACT_ATOMS: atom_id res chain seq x y z
N MET A 1 -45.60 -40.03 13.47
CA MET A 1 -46.28 -39.19 12.47
C MET A 1 -45.20 -38.50 11.65
N TRP A 2 -45.06 -38.83 10.36
CA TRP A 2 -44.00 -38.32 9.50
C TRP A 2 -44.52 -37.07 8.78
N SER A 3 -43.85 -35.93 8.93
CA SER A 3 -44.25 -34.68 8.27
C SER A 3 -43.60 -34.59 6.88
N PRO A 4 -44.35 -34.23 5.82
CA PRO A 4 -43.76 -34.01 4.51
C PRO A 4 -42.72 -32.88 4.57
N ARG A 5 -41.55 -33.11 3.97
CA ARG A 5 -40.52 -32.08 3.84
C ARG A 5 -41.07 -30.95 2.94
N GLN A 6 -41.23 -29.75 3.48
CA GLN A 6 -41.58 -28.58 2.68
C GLN A 6 -40.41 -28.24 1.75
N SER A 7 -40.60 -28.48 0.45
CA SER A 7 -39.64 -28.17 -0.61
C SER A 7 -39.91 -26.77 -1.15
N GLU A 8 -39.56 -25.75 -0.38
CA GLU A 8 -39.41 -24.40 -0.95
C GLU A 8 -38.10 -24.30 -1.73
N ARG A 9 -37.99 -23.29 -2.61
CA ARG A 9 -36.84 -23.05 -3.50
C ARG A 9 -35.56 -22.90 -2.66
N SER A 10 -34.79 -23.98 -2.54
CA SER A 10 -33.59 -24.01 -1.69
C SER A 10 -32.36 -23.59 -2.49
N ILE A 11 -31.63 -22.60 -1.97
CA ILE A 11 -30.32 -22.23 -2.50
C ILE A 11 -29.30 -23.14 -1.83
N GLY A 12 -28.98 -24.27 -2.48
CA GLY A 12 -28.05 -25.26 -1.93
C GLY A 12 -26.56 -24.95 -2.15
N ARG A 13 -26.22 -23.92 -2.92
CA ARG A 13 -24.84 -23.59 -3.28
C ARG A 13 -24.56 -22.11 -3.08
N ILE A 14 -23.53 -21.81 -2.31
CA ILE A 14 -22.96 -20.47 -2.19
C ILE A 14 -21.69 -20.46 -3.05
N VAL A 15 -21.56 -19.46 -3.92
CA VAL A 15 -20.41 -19.30 -4.82
C VAL A 15 -19.15 -19.04 -3.98
N ILE A 16 -18.03 -19.68 -4.34
CA ILE A 16 -16.73 -19.42 -3.71
C ILE A 16 -16.37 -17.96 -3.95
N ALA A 17 -15.81 -17.32 -2.92
CA ALA A 17 -15.27 -15.97 -2.99
C ALA A 17 -13.87 -15.97 -2.36
N HIS A 18 -12.95 -15.22 -2.96
CA HIS A 18 -11.60 -14.98 -2.47
C HIS A 18 -11.56 -13.74 -1.54
N PRO A 19 -10.71 -13.66 -0.50
CA PRO A 19 -10.60 -12.48 0.37
C PRO A 19 -10.49 -11.13 -0.35
N SER A 20 -9.81 -11.10 -1.50
CA SER A 20 -9.68 -9.90 -2.35
C SER A 20 -11.01 -9.41 -2.98
N GLU A 21 -12.07 -10.21 -2.96
CA GLU A 21 -13.43 -9.81 -3.38
C GLU A 21 -14.18 -9.01 -2.30
N GLY A 22 -13.52 -8.68 -1.18
CA GLY A 22 -14.02 -7.74 -0.16
C GLY A 22 -15.32 -8.21 0.49
N GLU A 23 -16.33 -7.33 0.53
CA GLU A 23 -17.62 -7.57 1.20
C GLU A 23 -18.30 -8.87 0.76
N ARG A 24 -18.11 -9.31 -0.48
CA ARG A 24 -18.65 -10.59 -0.96
C ARG A 24 -18.05 -11.79 -0.25
N TYR A 25 -16.75 -11.76 0.04
CA TYR A 25 -16.07 -12.81 0.79
C TYR A 25 -16.58 -12.89 2.22
N TYR A 26 -16.69 -11.74 2.89
CA TYR A 26 -17.15 -11.68 4.28
C TYR A 26 -18.62 -12.07 4.40
N LEU A 27 -19.47 -11.66 3.45
CA LEU A 27 -20.85 -12.12 3.37
C LEU A 27 -20.93 -13.65 3.24
N ARG A 28 -20.10 -14.27 2.40
CA ARG A 28 -20.03 -15.73 2.27
C ARG A 28 -19.65 -16.40 3.59
N ILE A 29 -18.68 -15.86 4.33
CA ILE A 29 -18.30 -16.36 5.65
C ILE A 29 -19.50 -16.31 6.60
N LEU A 30 -20.15 -15.15 6.69
CA LEU A 30 -21.28 -14.94 7.60
C LEU A 30 -22.44 -15.88 7.28
N LEU A 31 -22.83 -16.01 6.00
CA LEU A 31 -23.88 -16.93 5.57
C LEU A 31 -23.55 -18.40 5.86
N SER A 32 -22.26 -18.75 5.91
CA SER A 32 -21.82 -20.12 6.21
C SER A 32 -21.79 -20.42 7.71
N LYS A 33 -21.64 -19.40 8.56
CA LYS A 33 -21.42 -19.56 10.01
C LYS A 33 -22.64 -19.17 10.85
N ILE A 34 -23.41 -18.17 10.42
CA ILE A 34 -24.59 -17.68 11.13
C ILE A 34 -25.81 -18.54 10.76
N ARG A 35 -26.53 -19.02 11.77
CA ARG A 35 -27.74 -19.82 11.56
C ARG A 35 -28.96 -18.94 11.42
N CYS A 36 -29.78 -19.26 10.41
CA CYS A 36 -31.10 -18.68 10.16
C CYS A 36 -31.16 -17.14 10.20
N PRO A 37 -30.25 -16.41 9.53
CA PRO A 37 -30.41 -14.96 9.37
C PRO A 37 -31.72 -14.67 8.62
N LYS A 38 -32.52 -13.71 9.09
CA LYS A 38 -33.78 -13.33 8.45
C LYS A 38 -33.61 -12.16 7.48
N SER A 39 -32.48 -11.47 7.54
CA SER A 39 -32.14 -10.36 6.66
C SER A 39 -30.62 -10.18 6.52
N TYR A 40 -30.16 -9.38 5.57
CA TYR A 40 -28.75 -8.96 5.51
C TYR A 40 -28.34 -8.08 6.69
N ASP A 41 -29.28 -7.32 7.26
CA ASP A 41 -29.01 -6.53 8.45
C ASP A 41 -28.79 -7.41 9.68
N ASP A 42 -29.47 -8.55 9.79
CA ASP A 42 -29.25 -9.53 10.86
C ASP A 42 -27.79 -10.04 10.86
N LEU A 43 -27.21 -10.19 9.67
CA LEU A 43 -25.80 -10.60 9.52
C LEU A 43 -24.82 -9.55 10.03
N LYS A 44 -25.25 -8.28 10.12
CA LYS A 44 -24.47 -7.15 10.64
C LYS A 44 -24.79 -6.82 12.10
N ILE A 45 -25.62 -7.61 12.78
CA ILE A 45 -25.90 -7.43 14.21
C ILE A 45 -25.07 -8.44 15.00
N PHE A 46 -24.28 -7.95 15.95
CA PHE A 46 -23.54 -8.77 16.92
C PHE A 46 -23.72 -8.20 18.33
N ASN A 47 -24.20 -9.02 19.26
CA ASN A 47 -24.49 -8.61 20.65
C ASN A 47 -25.32 -7.33 20.80
N GLY A 48 -26.28 -7.10 19.88
CA GLY A 48 -27.14 -5.91 19.88
C GLY A 48 -26.53 -4.67 19.20
N LEU A 49 -25.26 -4.71 18.84
CA LEU A 49 -24.60 -3.67 18.04
C LEU A 49 -24.82 -3.96 16.55
N LYS A 50 -25.33 -2.98 15.80
CA LYS A 50 -25.38 -3.03 14.33
C LYS A 50 -24.12 -2.37 13.79
N VAL A 51 -23.37 -3.09 12.96
CA VAL A 51 -22.19 -2.58 12.26
C VAL A 51 -22.50 -2.24 10.80
N ASP A 52 -21.60 -1.50 10.15
CA ASP A 52 -21.82 -1.00 8.80
C ASP A 52 -21.48 -2.04 7.73
N THR A 53 -20.46 -2.87 7.97
CA THR A 53 -19.91 -3.82 6.98
C THR A 53 -20.02 -5.28 7.40
N PHE A 54 -20.06 -6.19 6.43
CA PHE A 54 -19.98 -7.63 6.69
C PHE A 54 -18.60 -8.02 7.22
N ARG A 55 -17.54 -7.34 6.77
CA ARG A 55 -16.19 -7.51 7.29
C ARG A 55 -16.12 -7.31 8.80
N GLU A 56 -16.65 -6.19 9.28
CA GLU A 56 -16.63 -5.84 10.70
C GLU A 56 -17.41 -6.85 11.54
N SER A 57 -18.57 -7.29 11.07
CA SER A 57 -19.34 -8.35 11.73
C SER A 57 -18.56 -9.66 11.81
N ALA A 58 -17.90 -10.07 10.72
CA ALA A 58 -17.08 -11.28 10.69
C ALA A 58 -15.85 -11.17 11.62
N LEU A 59 -15.23 -9.99 11.70
CA LEU A 59 -14.12 -9.70 12.58
C LEU A 59 -14.53 -9.77 14.06
N LEU A 60 -15.60 -9.06 14.46
CA LEU A 60 -16.11 -9.07 15.84
C LEU A 60 -16.52 -10.47 16.32
N ARG A 61 -16.96 -11.32 15.39
CA ARG A 61 -17.31 -12.72 15.64
C ARG A 61 -16.12 -13.68 15.66
N GLY A 62 -14.91 -13.20 15.34
CA GLY A 62 -13.69 -14.01 15.27
C GLY A 62 -13.71 -15.04 14.14
N TYR A 63 -14.39 -14.74 13.03
CA TYR A 63 -14.45 -15.64 11.87
C TYR A 63 -13.34 -15.43 10.85
N LEU A 64 -12.53 -14.39 11.02
CA LEU A 64 -11.36 -14.12 10.19
C LEU A 64 -10.13 -14.83 10.78
N MET A 65 -9.22 -15.23 9.90
CA MET A 65 -7.92 -15.79 10.29
C MET A 65 -7.11 -14.73 11.05
N ASP A 66 -6.45 -15.08 12.14
CA ASP A 66 -5.61 -14.13 12.89
C ASP A 66 -4.40 -13.64 12.07
N ASP A 67 -3.96 -12.40 12.30
CA ASP A 67 -2.83 -11.76 11.61
C ASP A 67 -1.46 -12.22 12.15
N ASN A 68 -1.45 -13.17 13.09
CA ASN A 68 -0.24 -13.67 13.73
C ASN A 68 0.80 -14.20 12.73
N SER A 69 0.38 -14.86 11.64
CA SER A 69 1.32 -15.39 10.64
C SER A 69 2.06 -14.29 9.88
N GLN A 70 1.38 -13.17 9.60
CA GLN A 70 1.92 -12.01 8.93
C GLN A 70 2.89 -11.26 9.85
N GLN A 71 2.53 -11.14 11.14
CA GLN A 71 3.41 -10.55 12.16
C GLN A 71 4.69 -11.35 12.32
N LEU A 72 4.60 -12.68 12.50
CA LEU A 72 5.78 -13.54 12.63
C LEU A 72 6.68 -13.46 11.38
N CYS A 73 6.08 -13.47 10.19
CA CYS A 73 6.82 -13.35 8.93
C CYS A 73 7.60 -12.03 8.84
N LEU A 74 6.97 -10.89 9.17
CA LEU A 74 7.65 -9.60 9.17
C LEU A 74 8.70 -9.49 10.29
N GLN A 75 8.43 -10.10 11.45
CA GLN A 75 9.37 -10.15 12.55
C GLN A 75 10.64 -10.89 12.17
N GLU A 76 10.52 -12.08 11.56
CA GLU A 76 11.67 -12.84 11.05
C GLU A 76 12.44 -12.04 9.99
N ALA A 77 11.74 -11.41 9.05
CA ALA A 77 12.35 -10.60 8.00
C ALA A 77 13.05 -9.34 8.53
N SER A 78 12.56 -8.74 9.62
CA SER A 78 13.12 -7.52 10.19
C SER A 78 14.55 -7.69 10.73
N VAL A 79 14.92 -8.91 11.14
CA VAL A 79 16.25 -9.25 11.68
C VAL A 79 17.36 -9.05 10.64
N PHE A 80 17.03 -9.10 9.35
CA PHE A 80 18.02 -8.94 8.29
C PHE A 80 18.45 -7.49 8.04
N HIS A 81 17.81 -6.49 8.66
CA HIS A 81 18.13 -5.07 8.49
C HIS A 81 18.17 -4.62 7.02
N MET A 82 17.18 -5.08 6.23
CA MET A 82 17.01 -4.70 4.83
C MET A 82 15.65 -4.00 4.62
N PRO A 83 15.52 -2.70 4.95
CA PRO A 83 14.25 -1.99 4.91
C PRO A 83 13.54 -2.05 3.55
N TYR A 84 14.29 -1.95 2.45
CA TYR A 84 13.76 -2.06 1.09
C TYR A 84 13.07 -3.42 0.83
N GLU A 85 13.71 -4.51 1.23
CA GLU A 85 13.14 -5.87 1.09
C GLU A 85 11.97 -6.08 2.05
N LEU A 86 12.03 -5.52 3.25
CA LEU A 86 10.93 -5.57 4.22
C LEU A 86 9.69 -4.82 3.70
N GLN A 87 9.86 -3.66 3.06
CA GLN A 87 8.78 -2.92 2.40
C GLN A 87 8.17 -3.73 1.23
N ARG A 88 9.01 -4.43 0.45
CA ARG A 88 8.55 -5.33 -0.63
C ARG A 88 7.75 -6.52 -0.09
N LEU A 89 8.23 -7.13 0.99
CA LEU A 89 7.55 -8.22 1.68
C LEU A 89 6.19 -7.75 2.23
N PHE A 90 6.15 -6.56 2.84
CA PHE A 90 4.91 -5.98 3.32
C PHE A 90 3.87 -5.81 2.20
N ALA A 91 4.26 -5.25 1.05
CA ALA A 91 3.37 -5.16 -0.12
C ALA A 91 2.85 -6.55 -0.57
N THR A 92 3.70 -7.57 -0.52
CA THR A 92 3.32 -8.95 -0.85
C THR A 92 2.30 -9.51 0.15
N ILE A 93 2.51 -9.29 1.44
CA ILE A 93 1.60 -9.70 2.52
C ILE A 93 0.22 -9.05 2.35
N LEU A 94 0.16 -7.76 2.03
CA LEU A 94 -1.09 -7.04 1.77
C LEU A 94 -1.92 -7.74 0.69
N VAL A 95 -1.29 -8.08 -0.44
CA VAL A 95 -1.97 -8.65 -1.59
C VAL A 95 -2.42 -10.10 -1.34
N TYR A 96 -1.53 -10.95 -0.83
CA TYR A 96 -1.75 -12.40 -0.84
C TYR A 96 -2.31 -12.96 0.46
N THR A 97 -2.12 -12.27 1.58
CA THR A 97 -2.62 -12.74 2.89
C THR A 97 -3.84 -11.96 3.38
N CYS A 98 -4.08 -10.75 2.85
CA CYS A 98 -5.21 -9.89 3.20
C CYS A 98 -5.35 -9.68 4.72
N PRO A 99 -4.38 -9.02 5.40
CA PRO A 99 -4.41 -8.86 6.85
C PRO A 99 -5.68 -8.15 7.34
N ASN A 100 -6.16 -8.53 8.53
CA ASN A 100 -7.32 -7.94 9.17
C ASN A 100 -7.08 -6.50 9.59
N ASN A 101 -5.86 -6.16 10.01
CA ASN A 101 -5.51 -4.79 10.37
C ASN A 101 -4.18 -4.36 9.71
N PRO A 102 -4.21 -4.03 8.41
CA PRO A 102 -3.01 -3.63 7.67
C PRO A 102 -2.33 -2.40 8.28
N ARG A 103 -3.12 -1.42 8.77
CA ARG A 103 -2.65 -0.22 9.46
C ARG A 103 -1.89 -0.55 10.74
N GLN A 104 -2.44 -1.40 11.60
CA GLN A 104 -1.75 -1.82 12.82
C GLN A 104 -0.47 -2.60 12.49
N LEU A 105 -0.52 -3.47 11.48
CA LEU A 105 0.65 -4.21 11.02
C LEU A 105 1.76 -3.26 10.54
N TRP A 106 1.41 -2.24 9.75
CA TRP A 106 2.35 -1.19 9.36
C TRP A 106 2.96 -0.51 10.59
N SER A 107 2.13 -0.03 11.52
CA SER A 107 2.61 0.67 12.72
C SER A 107 3.55 -0.18 13.57
N SER A 108 3.37 -1.50 13.63
CA SER A 108 4.27 -2.40 14.39
C SER A 108 5.66 -2.55 13.78
N PHE A 109 5.81 -2.35 12.47
CA PHE A 109 7.06 -2.55 11.73
C PHE A 109 7.60 -1.29 11.09
N GLU A 110 6.95 -0.14 11.32
CA GLU A 110 7.28 1.13 10.69
C GLU A 110 8.76 1.50 10.91
N ASP A 111 9.22 1.50 12.15
CA ASP A 111 10.60 1.88 12.48
C ASP A 111 11.64 1.04 11.73
N MET A 112 11.36 -0.26 11.53
CA MET A 112 12.21 -1.17 10.76
C MET A 112 12.15 -0.88 9.26
N MET A 113 11.00 -0.46 8.75
CA MET A 113 10.85 -0.04 7.35
C MET A 113 11.50 1.31 7.07
N LEU A 114 11.69 2.17 8.08
CA LEU A 114 12.29 3.50 7.93
C LEU A 114 13.77 3.54 8.31
N GLU A 115 14.35 2.43 8.76
CA GLU A 115 15.64 2.37 9.45
C GLU A 115 16.77 3.07 8.68
N ASP A 116 16.93 2.81 7.38
CA ASP A 116 17.96 3.39 6.52
C ASP A 116 17.73 4.87 6.23
N LEU A 117 16.48 5.26 5.97
CA LEU A 117 16.08 6.63 5.71
C LEU A 117 16.32 7.54 6.91
N VAL A 118 15.97 7.07 8.12
CA VAL A 118 16.17 7.81 9.37
C VAL A 118 17.66 7.91 9.71
N LYS A 119 18.41 6.80 9.60
CA LYS A 119 19.88 6.80 9.85
C LYS A 119 20.65 7.72 8.93
N SER A 120 20.15 7.98 7.72
CA SER A 120 20.80 8.88 6.79
C SER A 120 20.88 10.34 7.27
N ASN A 121 20.08 10.73 8.27
CA ASN A 121 19.88 12.11 8.75
C ASN A 121 19.51 13.12 7.65
N LYS A 122 19.18 12.67 6.44
CA LYS A 122 18.78 13.53 5.32
C LYS A 122 17.33 13.96 5.39
N TYR A 123 16.51 13.24 6.15
CA TYR A 123 15.07 13.31 6.08
C TYR A 123 14.47 13.37 7.48
N THR A 124 13.40 14.15 7.61
CA THR A 124 12.54 14.08 8.79
C THR A 124 11.81 12.74 8.83
N HIS A 125 11.34 12.33 10.02
CA HIS A 125 10.58 11.09 10.18
C HIS A 125 9.35 11.03 9.26
N ARG A 126 8.66 12.18 9.09
CA ARG A 126 7.50 12.30 8.20
C ARG A 126 7.88 12.07 6.72
N GLU A 127 9.02 12.60 6.28
CA GLU A 127 9.50 12.39 4.91
C GLU A 127 9.99 10.96 4.68
N ALA A 128 10.66 10.35 5.67
CA ALA A 128 11.06 8.95 5.61
C ALA A 128 9.82 8.05 5.46
N ARG A 129 8.80 8.26 6.31
CA ARG A 129 7.50 7.59 6.23
C ARG A 129 6.84 7.76 4.86
N LYS A 130 6.76 8.99 4.33
CA LYS A 130 6.23 9.28 2.99
C LYS A 130 6.95 8.45 1.92
N ARG A 131 8.28 8.41 1.94
CA ARG A 131 9.06 7.64 0.96
C ARG A 131 8.85 6.14 1.06
N ALA A 132 8.81 5.58 2.27
CA ALA A 132 8.56 4.15 2.45
C ALA A 132 7.15 3.75 1.99
N LEU A 133 6.13 4.56 2.30
CA LEU A 133 4.77 4.33 1.79
C LEU A 133 4.71 4.41 0.25
N GLN A 134 5.43 5.35 -0.37
CA GLN A 134 5.55 5.43 -1.83
C GLN A 134 6.28 4.23 -2.42
N GLN A 135 7.28 3.69 -1.73
CA GLN A 135 7.99 2.49 -2.14
C GLN A 135 7.09 1.24 -2.05
N VAL A 136 6.29 1.12 -1.00
CA VAL A 136 5.25 0.08 -0.90
C VAL A 136 4.23 0.21 -2.03
N ASP A 137 3.73 1.42 -2.27
CA ASP A 137 2.78 1.68 -3.36
C ASP A 137 3.39 1.33 -4.73
N PHE A 138 4.67 1.63 -4.95
CA PHE A 138 5.40 1.22 -6.16
C PHE A 138 5.39 -0.31 -6.36
N PHE A 139 5.62 -1.09 -5.30
CA PHE A 139 5.52 -2.55 -5.39
C PHE A 139 4.09 -3.03 -5.64
N LEU A 140 3.09 -2.41 -4.99
CA LEU A 140 1.68 -2.74 -5.23
C LEU A 140 1.27 -2.48 -6.68
N GLN A 141 1.70 -1.35 -7.25
CA GLN A 141 1.44 -0.98 -8.64
C GLN A 141 2.00 -2.01 -9.62
N SER A 142 3.18 -2.59 -9.33
CA SER A 142 3.76 -3.66 -10.14
C SER A 142 2.91 -4.94 -10.18
N ILE A 143 2.03 -5.13 -9.19
CA ILE A 143 1.09 -6.27 -9.06
C ILE A 143 -0.34 -5.84 -9.48
N GLY A 144 -0.51 -4.62 -10.02
CA GLY A 144 -1.80 -4.10 -10.45
C GLY A 144 -2.73 -3.70 -9.30
N LYS A 145 -2.15 -3.36 -8.14
CA LYS A 145 -2.85 -2.86 -6.96
C LYS A 145 -2.35 -1.46 -6.60
N GLN A 146 -3.07 -0.77 -5.73
CA GLN A 146 -2.66 0.52 -5.19
C GLN A 146 -2.76 0.51 -3.68
N LEU A 147 -1.99 1.36 -3.01
CA LEU A 147 -2.03 1.50 -1.55
C LEU A 147 -3.44 1.85 -1.06
N HIS A 148 -4.23 2.57 -1.87
CA HIS A 148 -5.62 2.91 -1.56
C HIS A 148 -6.57 1.72 -1.51
N ASP A 149 -6.19 0.59 -2.11
CA ASP A 149 -6.96 -0.66 -2.00
C ASP A 149 -6.86 -1.26 -0.60
N PHE A 150 -5.92 -0.79 0.23
CA PHE A 150 -5.63 -1.31 1.55
C PHE A 150 -5.74 -0.21 2.61
N ASP A 151 -6.38 -0.53 3.73
CA ASP A 151 -6.46 0.38 4.87
C ASP A 151 -5.13 0.40 5.65
N VAL A 152 -4.10 1.01 5.07
CA VAL A 152 -2.70 0.99 5.57
C VAL A 152 -2.25 2.36 6.09
N LEU A 153 -2.72 3.46 5.51
CA LEU A 153 -2.21 4.80 5.82
C LEU A 153 -2.28 5.11 7.31
N PRO A 154 -1.26 5.74 7.92
CA PRO A 154 -1.37 6.30 9.27
C PRO A 154 -2.48 7.35 9.39
N ILE A 155 -2.97 7.61 10.60
CA ILE A 155 -4.09 8.54 10.84
C ILE A 155 -3.74 9.98 10.44
N ASP A 156 -2.46 10.34 10.55
CA ASP A 156 -1.90 11.66 10.24
C ASP A 156 -1.48 11.82 8.76
N PHE A 157 -1.81 10.86 7.89
CA PHE A 157 -1.44 10.85 6.47
C PHE A 157 -2.66 10.77 5.55
N SER A 158 -2.60 11.50 4.43
CA SER A 158 -3.55 11.42 3.33
C SER A 158 -2.87 10.92 2.06
N TYR A 159 -3.63 10.32 1.14
CA TYR A 159 -3.14 9.97 -0.20
C TYR A 159 -2.63 11.19 -0.97
N ASN A 160 -3.16 12.39 -0.70
CA ASN A 160 -2.66 13.63 -1.28
C ASN A 160 -1.23 13.94 -0.82
N ASP A 161 -0.83 13.55 0.39
CA ASP A 161 0.55 13.72 0.86
C ASP A 161 1.52 12.82 0.08
N LEU A 162 1.03 11.70 -0.46
CA LEU A 162 1.83 10.76 -1.28
C LEU A 162 1.93 11.21 -2.74
N GLN A 163 1.00 12.03 -3.22
CA GLN A 163 1.06 12.66 -4.54
C GLN A 163 2.13 13.77 -4.53
N ASP A 164 3.33 13.45 -5.01
CA ASP A 164 4.32 14.45 -5.38
C ASP A 164 5.31 13.87 -6.37
N GLU A 165 5.59 14.57 -7.46
CA GLU A 165 6.50 14.20 -8.58
C GLU A 165 6.33 12.78 -9.13
N THR A 166 5.88 12.69 -10.39
CA THR A 166 5.86 11.42 -11.14
C THR A 166 7.23 10.75 -11.07
N ARG A 167 7.24 9.42 -11.19
CA ARG A 167 8.46 8.59 -11.18
C ARG A 167 9.57 9.19 -12.05
N ASP A 168 9.20 9.71 -13.21
CA ASP A 168 10.13 10.26 -14.18
C ASP A 168 10.80 11.55 -13.68
N ILE A 169 10.09 12.41 -12.96
CA ILE A 169 10.65 13.63 -12.36
C ILE A 169 11.63 13.27 -11.23
N ARG A 170 11.29 12.29 -10.39
CA ARG A 170 12.18 11.85 -9.31
C ARG A 170 13.43 11.17 -9.84
N ALA A 171 13.28 10.32 -10.86
CA ALA A 171 14.39 9.68 -11.54
C ALA A 171 15.35 10.74 -12.08
N GLU A 172 14.85 11.76 -12.79
CA GLU A 172 15.64 12.85 -13.35
C GLU A 172 16.37 13.65 -12.25
N LYS A 173 15.69 13.99 -11.15
CA LYS A 173 16.30 14.72 -10.02
C LYS A 173 17.32 13.92 -9.23
N SER A 174 17.26 12.59 -9.29
CA SER A 174 18.18 11.70 -8.59
C SER A 174 19.47 11.42 -9.37
N ILE A 175 19.57 11.89 -10.62
CA ILE A 175 20.78 11.73 -11.44
C ILE A 175 21.93 12.48 -10.77
N VAL A 176 22.96 11.72 -10.36
CA VAL A 176 24.21 12.27 -9.85
C VAL A 176 25.05 12.68 -11.05
N VAL A 177 25.23 13.98 -11.27
CA VAL A 177 26.09 14.51 -12.34
C VAL A 177 27.55 14.21 -11.96
N SER A 178 28.25 13.45 -12.79
CA SER A 178 29.65 13.11 -12.51
C SER A 178 30.59 14.29 -12.81
N GLU A 179 31.77 14.30 -12.19
CA GLU A 179 32.77 15.32 -12.46
C GLU A 179 33.28 15.26 -13.91
N ALA A 180 33.27 14.07 -14.52
CA ALA A 180 33.58 13.90 -15.94
C ALA A 180 32.53 14.59 -16.84
N ASP A 181 31.25 14.51 -16.49
CA ASP A 181 30.17 15.18 -17.22
C ASP A 181 30.29 16.71 -17.12
N LEU A 182 30.67 17.23 -15.95
CA LEU A 182 30.92 18.65 -15.75
C LEU A 182 32.10 19.15 -16.61
N ARG A 183 33.17 18.34 -16.72
CA ARG A 183 34.36 18.67 -17.52
C ARG A 183 34.20 18.41 -19.01
N ALA A 184 33.15 17.70 -19.44
CA ALA A 184 32.89 17.40 -20.85
C ALA A 184 32.76 18.67 -21.72
N ILE A 185 32.41 19.81 -21.10
CA ILE A 185 32.36 21.13 -21.74
C ILE A 185 33.72 21.53 -22.33
N GLU A 186 34.83 21.13 -21.69
CA GLU A 186 36.20 21.44 -22.13
C GLU A 186 36.58 20.70 -23.42
N ASN A 187 35.88 19.59 -23.73
CA ASN A 187 36.14 18.73 -24.88
C ASN A 187 35.23 19.03 -26.08
N LEU A 188 34.39 20.07 -26.02
CA LEU A 188 33.49 20.43 -27.11
C LEU A 188 34.25 20.98 -28.31
N ASN A 189 33.90 20.52 -29.51
CA ASN A 189 34.39 21.15 -30.73
C ASN A 189 33.73 22.53 -30.94
N GLU A 190 34.26 23.34 -31.86
CA GLU A 190 33.80 24.73 -32.04
C GLU A 190 32.29 24.86 -32.29
N LYS A 191 31.71 23.98 -33.12
CA LYS A 191 30.27 24.02 -33.44
C LYS A 191 29.42 23.62 -32.23
N GLN A 192 29.84 22.59 -31.49
CA GLN A 192 29.16 22.15 -30.28
C GLN A 192 29.23 23.22 -29.18
N ARG A 193 30.38 23.88 -29.03
CA ARG A 193 30.58 24.93 -28.03
C ARG A 193 29.72 26.16 -28.33
N LEU A 194 29.59 26.53 -29.60
CA LEU A 194 28.68 27.59 -30.05
C LEU A 194 27.23 27.28 -29.64
N ALA A 195 26.73 26.09 -29.98
CA ALA A 195 25.37 25.67 -29.63
C ALA A 195 25.15 25.60 -28.11
N PHE A 196 26.11 25.04 -27.37
CA PHE A 196 26.06 24.93 -25.91
C PHE A 196 25.93 26.31 -25.24
N ASN A 197 26.77 27.27 -25.63
CA ASN A 197 26.75 28.62 -25.06
C ASN A 197 25.43 29.34 -25.34
N GLU A 198 24.86 29.17 -26.53
CA GLU A 198 23.56 29.76 -26.88
C GLU A 198 22.43 29.19 -26.01
N ILE A 199 22.38 27.86 -25.85
CA ILE A 199 21.35 27.17 -25.05
C ILE A 199 21.47 27.54 -23.57
N ILE A 200 22.65 27.43 -22.98
CA ILE A 200 22.88 27.75 -21.56
C ILE A 200 22.64 29.24 -21.31
N GLY A 201 23.03 30.11 -22.23
CA GLY A 201 22.73 31.53 -22.17
C GLY A 201 21.23 31.79 -22.04
N ARG A 202 20.40 31.13 -22.86
CA ARG A 202 18.94 31.24 -22.77
C ARG A 202 18.34 30.66 -21.49
N VAL A 203 18.82 29.49 -21.04
CA VAL A 203 18.34 28.82 -19.83
C VAL A 203 18.60 29.67 -18.59
N ASN A 204 19.80 30.25 -18.48
CA ASN A 204 20.15 31.12 -17.37
C ASN A 204 19.35 32.44 -17.39
N HIS A 205 19.08 32.98 -18.59
CA HIS A 205 18.25 34.18 -18.72
C HIS A 205 16.79 33.94 -18.30
N HIS A 206 16.21 32.77 -18.63
CA HIS A 206 14.84 32.41 -18.23
C HIS A 206 14.71 32.09 -16.74
N LYS A 207 15.74 31.54 -16.09
CA LYS A 207 15.74 31.31 -14.63
C LYS A 207 15.65 32.60 -13.81
N VAL A 208 16.17 33.72 -14.34
CA VAL A 208 16.12 35.04 -13.65
C VAL A 208 14.75 35.72 -13.79
N THR A 209 13.94 35.38 -14.79
CA THR A 209 12.63 36.01 -15.04
C THR A 209 11.48 35.35 -14.26
N LEU A 210 11.73 34.21 -13.61
CA LEU A 210 10.74 33.43 -12.86
C LEU A 210 10.93 33.51 -11.32
N LEU A 211 11.77 34.42 -10.85
CA LEU A 211 11.91 34.83 -9.45
C LEU A 211 11.36 36.26 -9.29
#